data_AF-A0A7C2GJS8-F1
#
_entry.id   AF-A0A7C2GJS8-F1
#
_cell.length_a   1.000
_cell.length_b   1.000
_cell.length_c   1.000
_cell.angle_alpha   90.00
_cell.angle_beta   90.00
_cell.angle_gamma   90.00
#
_symmetry.space_group_name_H-M   'P 1'
#
loop_
_entity.id
_entity.type
_entity.pdbx_description
1 polymer ?
#
loop_
_entity_poly.entity_id
_entity_poly.type
_entity_poly.pdbx_seq_one_letter_code
_entity_poly.pdbx_strand_id
1 'polypeptide(L)'
;AIAGVLGAYVVMFPQARIRTLLFIGPFFTLGRVPALLVIGLWAVIQLFAGIASLGVPTQQTGGVAYFAHIGGFAAGVVLVWLFRRR
;
A
#
# COMPACT_ATOMS: atom_id res chain seq x y z
N ALA A 1 -2.77 -5.13 9.84
CA ALA A 1 -2.17 -4.07 10.68
C ALA A 1 -1.40 -3.03 9.84
N ILE A 2 -0.31 -3.41 9.15
CA ILE A 2 0.56 -2.46 8.41
C ILE A 2 -0.18 -1.67 7.33
N ALA A 3 -1.08 -2.32 6.56
CA ALA A 3 -1.86 -1.65 5.52
C ALA A 3 -2.62 -0.40 6.04
N GLY A 4 -3.20 -0.49 7.24
CA GLY A 4 -3.87 0.66 7.87
C GLY A 4 -2.91 1.77 8.28
N VAL A 5 -1.71 1.42 8.76
CA VAL A 5 -0.65 2.40 9.03
C VAL A 5 -0.21 3.10 7.74
N LEU A 6 -0.12 2.39 6.61
CA LEU A 6 0.22 2.98 5.31
C LEU A 6 -0.88 3.92 4.80
N GLY A 7 -2.16 3.55 4.95
CA GLY A 7 -3.29 4.42 4.62
C GLY A 7 -3.29 5.71 5.45
N ALA A 8 -3.09 5.57 6.76
CA ALA A 8 -2.89 6.67 7.68
C ALA A 8 -1.70 7.57 7.30
N TYR A 9 -0.57 6.96 6.93
CA TYR A 9 0.67 7.66 6.57
C TYR A 9 0.49 8.57 5.36
N VAL A 10 -0.19 8.11 4.31
CA VAL A 10 -0.40 8.90 3.09
C VAL A 10 -1.25 10.15 3.36
N VAL A 11 -2.22 10.06 4.29
CA VAL A 11 -3.07 11.19 4.69
C VAL A 11 -2.31 12.20 5.55
N MET A 12 -1.47 11.72 6.47
CA MET A 12 -0.70 12.58 7.38
C MET A 12 0.52 13.22 6.72
N PHE A 13 1.16 12.50 5.79
CA PHE A 13 2.44 12.88 5.21
C PHE A 13 2.44 12.82 3.67
N PRO A 14 1.55 13.56 2.99
CA PRO A 14 1.41 13.49 1.53
C PRO A 14 2.67 13.91 0.77
N GLN A 15 3.54 14.74 1.38
CA GLN A 15 4.79 15.23 0.79
C GLN A 15 6.03 14.42 1.22
N ALA A 16 5.87 13.42 2.10
CA ALA A 16 7.00 12.61 2.55
C ALA A 16 7.63 11.84 1.40
N ARG A 17 8.94 11.61 1.51
CA ARG A 17 9.71 10.81 0.55
C ARG A 17 10.35 9.63 1.24
N ILE A 18 10.21 8.45 0.65
CA ILE A 18 10.75 7.19 1.15
C ILE A 18 12.07 6.92 0.42
N ARG A 19 13.11 6.53 1.17
CA ARG A 19 14.33 5.99 0.54
C ARG A 19 14.02 4.60 0.00
N THR A 20 14.09 4.43 -1.30
CA THR A 20 13.78 3.18 -1.98
C THR A 20 14.89 2.80 -2.93
N LEU A 21 15.05 1.49 -3.14
CA LEU A 21 15.91 0.97 -4.20
C LEU A 21 15.22 1.20 -5.54
N LEU A 22 15.86 1.93 -6.44
CA LEU A 22 15.40 2.19 -7.80
C LEU A 22 16.18 1.31 -8.76
N PHE A 23 15.44 0.56 -9.58
CA PHE A 23 15.99 -0.26 -10.65
C PHE A 23 15.91 0.53 -11.96
N ILE A 24 17.07 0.84 -12.55
CA ILE A 24 17.20 1.55 -13.82
C ILE A 24 17.89 0.60 -14.80
N GLY A 25 17.13 -0.34 -15.35
CA GLY A 25 17.65 -1.43 -16.17
C GLY A 25 18.58 -2.35 -15.36
N PRO A 26 19.85 -2.57 -15.79
CA PRO A 26 20.79 -3.41 -15.05
C PRO A 26 21.40 -2.72 -13.81
N PHE A 27 21.17 -1.42 -13.62
CA PHE A 27 21.73 -0.65 -12.52
C PHE A 27 20.72 -0.47 -11.38
N PHE A 28 21.22 -0.39 -10.14
CA PHE A 28 20.42 -0.04 -8.97
C PHE A 28 21.01 1.17 -8.24
N THR A 29 20.14 2.02 -7.72
CA THR A 29 20.52 3.19 -6.90
C THR A 29 19.53 3.42 -5.78
N LEU A 30 19.96 4.05 -4.67
CA LEU A 30 19.05 4.47 -3.61
C LEU A 30 18.52 5.87 -3.93
N GLY A 31 17.24 5.95 -4.29
CA GLY A 31 16.53 7.19 -4.55
C GLY A 31 15.57 7.57 -3.42
N ARG A 32 15.08 8.82 -3.43
CA ARG A 32 13.98 9.27 -2.57
C ARG A 32 12.72 9.46 -3.41
N VAL A 33 11.72 8.61 -3.24
CA VAL A 33 10.48 8.63 -4.01
C VAL A 33 9.33 9.15 -3.15
N PRO A 34 8.41 9.98 -3.69
CA PRO A 34 7.21 10.38 -2.96
C PRO A 34 6.46 9.17 -2.38
N ALA A 35 6.12 9.25 -1.10
CA ALA A 35 5.42 8.18 -0.40
C ALA A 35 4.07 7.85 -1.04
N LEU A 36 3.37 8.87 -1.58
CA LEU A 36 2.13 8.68 -2.32
C LEU A 36 2.31 7.77 -3.54
N LEU A 37 3.43 7.88 -4.27
CA LEU A 37 3.68 7.01 -5.42
C LEU A 37 3.98 5.58 -4.98
N VAL A 38 4.85 5.40 -3.98
CA VAL A 38 5.24 4.07 -3.50
C VAL A 38 4.05 3.33 -2.91
N ILE A 39 3.36 3.97 -1.95
CA ILE A 39 2.25 3.37 -1.21
C ILE A 39 0.99 3.30 -2.09
N GLY A 40 0.74 4.32 -2.91
CA GLY A 40 -0.40 4.35 -3.83
C GLY A 40 -0.29 3.26 -4.89
N LEU A 41 0.88 3.09 -5.51
CA LEU A 41 1.11 1.99 -6.46
C LEU A 41 0.90 0.63 -5.80
N TRP A 42 1.43 0.44 -4.59
CA TRP A 42 1.19 -0.80 -3.83
C TRP A 42 -0.30 -1.04 -3.60
N ALA A 43 -1.07 -0.04 -3.16
CA ALA A 43 -2.50 -0.18 -2.94
C ALA A 43 -3.27 -0.52 -4.23
N VAL A 44 -2.89 0.06 -5.37
CA VAL A 44 -3.45 -0.27 -6.69
C VAL A 44 -3.14 -1.73 -7.06
N ILE A 45 -1.91 -2.20 -6.84
CA ILE A 45 -1.55 -3.61 -7.05
C ILE A 45 -2.39 -4.52 -6.16
N GLN A 46 -2.62 -4.16 -4.88
CA GLN A 46 -3.47 -4.93 -3.99
C GLN A 46 -4.91 -5.06 -4.52
N LEU A 47 -5.45 -3.99 -5.11
CA LEU A 47 -6.79 -4.01 -5.72
C LEU A 47 -6.85 -4.96 -6.92
N PHE A 48 -5.93 -4.83 -7.88
CA PHE A 48 -5.90 -5.70 -9.07
C PHE A 48 -5.64 -7.16 -8.71
N ALA A 49 -4.69 -7.43 -7.80
CA ALA A 49 -4.39 -8.78 -7.35
C ALA A 49 -5.56 -9.39 -6.56
N GLY A 50 -6.26 -8.57 -5.76
CA GLY A 50 -7.49 -8.98 -5.08
C GLY A 50 -8.58 -9.37 -6.07
N ILE A 51 -8.82 -8.56 -7.10
CA ILE A 51 -9.79 -8.87 -8.17
C ILE A 51 -9.37 -10.13 -8.93
N ALA A 52 -8.10 -10.25 -9.32
CA ALA A 52 -7.58 -11.42 -10.03
C ALA A 52 -7.64 -12.71 -9.19
N SER A 53 -7.66 -12.60 -7.85
CA SER A 53 -7.84 -13.74 -6.97
C SER A 53 -9.28 -14.26 -6.89
N LEU A 54 -10.27 -13.48 -7.36
CA LEU A 54 -11.68 -13.89 -7.38
C LEU A 54 -11.89 -15.01 -8.41
N GLY A 55 -12.11 -16.23 -7.93
CA GLY A 55 -12.30 -17.42 -8.78
C GLY A 55 -11.11 -18.38 -8.80
N VAL A 56 -9.99 -18.01 -8.16
CA VAL A 56 -8.90 -18.95 -7.88
C VAL A 56 -9.15 -19.57 -6.51
N PRO A 57 -9.26 -20.91 -6.38
CA PRO A 57 -9.34 -21.55 -5.08
C PRO A 57 -8.10 -21.14 -4.29
N THR A 58 -8.30 -20.41 -3.19
CA THR A 58 -7.22 -20.09 -2.27
C THR A 58 -6.74 -21.41 -1.70
N GLN A 59 -5.59 -21.91 -2.19
CA GLN A 59 -5.04 -23.15 -1.64
C GLN A 59 -4.88 -23.00 -0.14
N GLN A 60 -5.17 -24.07 0.59
CA GLN A 60 -5.11 -24.14 2.06
C GLN A 60 -3.71 -23.84 2.63
N THR A 61 -2.71 -23.62 1.77
CA THR A 61 -1.29 -23.43 2.07
C THR A 61 -0.80 -21.97 2.04
N GLY A 62 -1.68 -20.97 2.04
CA GLY A 62 -1.26 -19.59 2.34
C GLY A 62 -1.24 -18.61 1.16
N GLY A 63 -2.42 -18.41 0.54
CA GLY A 63 -2.62 -17.29 -0.37
C GLY A 63 -2.57 -15.93 0.33
N VAL A 64 -2.20 -14.88 -0.40
CA VAL A 64 -2.18 -13.50 0.13
C VAL A 64 -3.61 -13.01 0.37
N ALA A 65 -3.89 -12.52 1.58
CA ALA A 65 -5.19 -11.95 1.94
C ALA A 65 -5.37 -10.52 1.40
N TYR A 66 -5.47 -10.37 0.08
CA TYR A 66 -5.56 -9.07 -0.60
C TYR A 66 -6.67 -8.17 -0.05
N PHE A 67 -7.86 -8.72 0.19
CA PHE A 67 -9.00 -7.96 0.75
C PHE A 67 -8.75 -7.45 2.17
N ALA A 68 -7.98 -8.18 2.99
CA ALA A 68 -7.59 -7.69 4.31
C ALA A 68 -6.62 -6.50 4.20
N HIS A 69 -5.74 -6.50 3.20
CA HIS A 69 -4.87 -5.35 2.93
C HIS A 69 -5.68 -4.14 2.43
N ILE A 70 -6.60 -4.34 1.47
CA ILE A 70 -7.46 -3.27 0.93
C ILE A 70 -8.31 -2.66 2.05
N GLY A 71 -9.02 -3.49 2.81
CA GLY A 71 -9.87 -3.04 3.92
C GLY A 71 -9.07 -2.35 5.02
N GLY A 72 -7.89 -2.90 5.37
CA GLY A 72 -6.99 -2.28 6.32
C GLY A 72 -6.51 -0.90 5.88
N PHE A 73 -6.09 -0.76 4.62
CA PHE A 73 -5.66 0.52 4.05
C PHE A 73 -6.79 1.56 4.07
N ALA A 74 -7.98 1.18 3.59
CA ALA A 74 -9.15 2.05 3.58
C ALA A 74 -9.54 2.50 5.00
N ALA A 75 -9.56 1.57 5.96
CA ALA A 75 -9.82 1.90 7.36
C ALA A 75 -8.79 2.90 7.91
N GLY A 76 -7.50 2.71 7.61
CA GLY A 76 -6.44 3.65 8.02
C GLY A 76 -6.63 5.06 7.47
N VAL A 77 -6.96 5.18 6.19
CA VAL A 77 -7.28 6.47 5.53
C VAL A 77 -8.47 7.14 6.22
N VAL A 78 -9.59 6.41 6.37
CA VAL A 78 -10.84 6.95 6.94
C VAL A 78 -10.66 7.37 8.40
N LEU A 79 -10.05 6.51 9.22
CA LEU A 79 -9.85 6.80 10.64
C LEU A 79 -8.96 8.04 10.84
N VAL A 80 -7.83 8.15 10.15
CA VAL A 80 -6.99 9.34 10.25
C VAL A 80 -7.68 10.58 9.71
N TRP A 81 -8.41 10.46 8.61
CA TRP A 81 -9.14 11.60 8.06
C TRP A 81 -10.18 12.14 9.05
N LEU A 82 -10.86 11.25 9.79
CA LEU A 82 -11.85 11.60 10.81
C LEU A 82 -11.22 12.14 12.11
N PHE A 83 -10.12 11.53 12.57
CA PHE A 83 -9.54 11.81 13.89
C PHE A 83 -8.34 12.75 13.88
N ARG A 84 -7.77 13.12 12.73
CA ARG A 84 -6.66 14.10 12.71
C ARG A 84 -7.19 15.45 13.20
N ARG A 85 -6.56 15.98 14.25
CA ARG A 85 -6.75 17.36 14.66
C ARG A 85 -6.00 18.25 13.66
N ARG A 86 -6.63 19.37 13.30
CA ARG A 86 -6.03 20.36 12.39
C ARG A 86 -4.84 21.05 13.03
#